data_AF-A0A6A0IMK6-F1
#
_entry.id   AF-A0A6A0IMK6-F1
#
_cell.length_a   1.000
_cell.length_b   1.000
_cell.length_c   1.000
_cell.angle_alpha   90.00
_cell.angle_beta   90.00
_cell.angle_gamma   90.00
#
_symmetry.space_group_name_H-M   'P 1'
#
loop_
_entity.id
_entity.type
_entity.pdbx_description
1 polymer ?
#
loop_
_entity_poly.entity_id
_entity_poly.type
_entity_poly.pdbx_seq_one_letter_code
_entity_poly.pdbx_strand_id
1 'polypeptide(L)'
;MPHPWFVILCPACGEFWGERGRVPAEGFRSETLVTPCLRCEKDISIEFAYDPSGKLAIESVIDYETMEEGDWSPLLDDRVHWREVN
;
A
#
# COMPACT_ATOMS: atom_id res chain seq x y z
N MET A 1 -3.45 7.05 17.14
CA MET A 1 -4.57 6.85 16.19
C MET A 1 -4.36 5.52 15.50
N PRO A 2 -5.38 4.69 15.29
CA PRO A 2 -5.22 3.50 14.46
C PRO A 2 -4.90 3.94 13.04
N HIS A 3 -3.80 3.43 12.48
CA HIS A 3 -3.45 3.63 11.08
C HIS A 3 -4.38 2.76 10.22
N PRO A 4 -5.00 3.29 9.15
CA PRO A 4 -5.85 2.48 8.28
C PRO A 4 -5.03 1.39 7.58
N TRP A 5 -5.69 0.27 7.30
CA TRP A 5 -5.15 -0.79 6.45
C TRP A 5 -5.46 -0.51 4.99
N PHE A 6 -4.51 -0.84 4.12
CA PHE A 6 -4.66 -0.79 2.68
C PHE A 6 -4.39 -2.15 2.09
N VAL A 7 -5.10 -2.50 1.02
CA VAL A 7 -4.78 -3.67 0.20
C VAL A 7 -4.01 -3.20 -1.02
N ILE A 8 -2.83 -3.76 -1.22
CA ILE A 8 -1.90 -3.42 -2.29
C ILE A 8 -1.91 -4.55 -3.31
N LEU A 9 -2.01 -4.22 -4.59
CA LEU A 9 -1.76 -5.12 -5.70
C LEU A 9 -0.29 -4.98 -6.12
N CYS A 10 0.47 -6.06 -6.08
CA CYS A 10 1.88 -6.03 -6.47
C CYS A 10 2.00 -5.80 -7.98
N PRO A 11 2.66 -4.71 -8.45
CA PRO A 11 2.89 -4.52 -9.88
C PRO A 11 3.72 -5.66 -10.49
N ALA A 12 4.69 -6.20 -9.74
CA ALA A 12 5.59 -7.23 -10.24
C ALA A 12 4.95 -8.62 -10.42
N CYS A 13 3.97 -8.99 -9.58
CA CYS A 13 3.42 -10.36 -9.59
C CYS A 13 1.88 -10.45 -9.59
N GLY A 14 1.16 -9.33 -9.47
CA GLY A 14 -0.30 -9.31 -9.49
C GLY A 14 -0.98 -9.92 -8.26
N GLU A 15 -0.23 -10.22 -7.19
CA GLU A 15 -0.78 -10.72 -5.93
C GLU A 15 -1.09 -9.60 -4.94
N PHE A 16 -2.09 -9.83 -4.08
CA PHE A 16 -2.53 -8.86 -3.08
C PHE A 16 -1.89 -9.09 -1.70
N TRP A 17 -1.64 -8.01 -0.96
CA TRP A 17 -1.35 -8.06 0.47
C TRP A 17 -1.92 -6.86 1.23
N GLY A 18 -2.03 -6.99 2.56
CA GLY A 18 -2.41 -5.89 3.44
C GLY A 18 -1.18 -5.14 3.98
N GLU A 19 -1.21 -3.81 3.93
CA GLU A 19 -0.17 -2.93 4.49
C GLU A 19 -0.78 -1.84 5.39
N ARG A 20 -0.08 -1.50 6.47
CA ARG A 20 -0.51 -0.39 7.35
C ARG A 20 -0.08 0.94 6.76
N GLY A 21 -1.03 1.87 6.67
CA GLY A 21 -0.75 3.22 6.21
C GLY A 21 0.29 3.95 7.07
N ARG A 22 1.19 4.70 6.42
CA ARG A 22 2.11 5.61 7.12
C ARG A 22 1.61 7.03 7.04
N VAL A 23 1.54 7.68 8.19
CA VAL A 23 1.13 9.08 8.28
C VAL A 23 2.32 9.97 7.94
N PRO A 24 2.17 10.91 6.99
CA PRO A 24 3.18 11.94 6.72
C PRO A 24 3.57 12.71 7.98
N ALA A 25 4.86 12.97 8.14
CA ALA A 25 5.37 13.82 9.21
C ALA A 25 4.83 15.25 9.12
N GLU A 26 4.82 15.99 10.23
CA GLU A 26 4.33 17.36 10.25
C GLU A 26 5.08 18.24 9.23
N GLY A 27 4.33 18.94 8.38
CA GLY A 27 4.88 19.78 7.31
C GLY A 27 5.13 19.04 5.98
N PHE A 28 4.96 17.71 5.93
CA PHE A 28 5.07 16.91 4.71
C PHE A 28 3.70 16.55 4.13
N ARG A 29 3.61 16.48 2.80
CA ARG A 29 2.36 16.12 2.09
C ARG A 29 2.17 14.62 1.94
N SER A 30 3.27 13.89 1.77
CA SER A 30 3.30 12.44 1.57
C SER A 30 4.45 11.80 2.36
N GLU A 31 4.40 10.48 2.50
CA GLU A 31 5.40 9.61 3.11
C GLU A 31 5.56 8.35 2.26
N THR A 32 6.80 7.98 1.94
CA THR A 32 7.09 6.77 1.16
C THR A 32 7.47 5.61 2.08
N LEU A 33 6.88 4.45 1.81
CA LEU A 33 7.27 3.16 2.36
C LEU A 33 7.86 2.30 1.25
N VAL A 34 9.11 1.86 1.42
CA VAL A 34 9.67 0.76 0.61
C VAL A 34 9.54 -0.53 1.40
N THR A 35 8.82 -1.50 0.86
CA THR A 35 8.52 -2.78 1.51
C THR A 35 8.56 -3.92 0.49
N PRO A 36 9.13 -5.09 0.83
CA PRO A 36 9.14 -6.23 -0.08
C PRO A 36 7.74 -6.84 -0.21
N CYS A 37 7.35 -7.22 -1.42
CA CYS A 37 6.14 -8.00 -1.65
C CYS A 37 6.24 -9.35 -0.94
N LEU A 38 5.22 -9.72 -0.15
CA LEU A 38 5.18 -10.98 0.61
C LEU A 38 5.18 -12.25 -0.26
N ARG A 39 5.01 -12.12 -1.59
CA ARG A 39 4.89 -13.24 -2.54
C ARG A 39 6.09 -13.39 -3.44
N CYS A 40 6.58 -12.30 -4.03
CA CYS A 40 7.69 -12.32 -4.99
C CYS A 40 8.97 -11.65 -4.48
N GLU A 41 8.96 -11.14 -3.24
CA GLU A 41 10.11 -10.49 -2.57
C GLU A 41 10.64 -9.23 -3.27
N LYS A 42 9.99 -8.76 -4.32
CA LYS A 42 10.34 -7.50 -5.00
C LYS A 42 10.03 -6.31 -4.11
N ASP A 43 10.95 -5.35 -4.06
CA ASP A 43 10.76 -4.11 -3.33
C ASP A 43 9.71 -3.23 -4.02
N ILE A 44 8.64 -2.94 -3.29
CA ILE A 44 7.55 -2.07 -3.74
C ILE A 44 7.59 -0.77 -2.94
N SER A 45 7.59 0.35 -3.65
CA SER A 45 7.42 1.69 -3.10
C SER A 45 5.93 2.02 -3.03
N ILE A 46 5.46 2.42 -1.85
CA ILE A 46 4.08 2.87 -1.61
C ILE A 46 4.15 4.29 -1.07
N GLU A 47 3.50 5.23 -1.76
CA GLU A 47 3.40 6.61 -1.30
C GLU A 47 2.04 6.83 -0.62
N PHE A 48 2.08 7.23 0.65
CA PHE A 48 0.90 7.60 1.41
C PHE A 48 0.78 9.12 1.47
N ALA A 49 -0.40 9.65 1.20
CA ALA A 49 -0.68 11.08 1.24
C ALA A 49 -2.05 11.36 1.87
N TYR A 50 -2.25 12.58 2.37
CA TYR A 50 -3.59 13.02 2.75
C TYR A 50 -4.35 13.48 1.51
N ASP A 51 -5.54 12.92 1.29
CA ASP A 51 -6.46 13.39 0.27
C ASP A 51 -6.99 14.80 0.62
N PRO A 52 -7.68 15.50 -0.31
CA PRO A 52 -8.24 16.82 -0.04
C PRO A 52 -9.26 16.88 1.11
N SER A 53 -9.80 15.74 1.55
CA SER A 53 -10.70 15.62 2.70
C SER A 53 -9.97 15.38 4.03
N GLY A 54 -8.63 15.29 4.01
CA GLY A 54 -7.79 15.04 5.17
C GLY A 54 -7.73 13.57 5.58
N LYS A 55 -8.13 12.64 4.71
CA LYS A 55 -8.01 11.20 4.96
C LYS A 55 -6.72 10.67 4.37
N LEU A 56 -6.07 9.77 5.11
CA LEU A 56 -4.89 9.07 4.58
C LEU A 56 -5.32 8.17 3.43
N ALA A 57 -4.62 8.28 2.30
CA ALA A 57 -4.78 7.47 1.11
C ALA A 57 -3.41 7.03 0.59
N ILE A 58 -3.40 6.12 -0.38
CA ILE A 58 -2.21 5.85 -1.18
C ILE A 58 -2.31 6.69 -2.45
N GLU A 59 -1.22 7.35 -2.79
CA GLU A 59 -1.04 8.15 -3.99
C GLU A 59 -0.44 7.31 -5.13
N SER A 60 0.50 6.42 -4.80
CA SER A 60 1.13 5.53 -5.77
C SER A 60 1.61 4.22 -5.15
N VAL A 61 1.65 3.16 -5.97
CA VAL A 61 2.29 1.86 -5.70
C VAL A 61 3.19 1.56 -6.89
N ILE A 62 4.48 1.34 -6.67
CA ILE A 62 5.46 1.23 -7.76
C ILE A 62 6.46 0.12 -7.46
N ASP A 63 6.76 -0.73 -8.44
CA ASP A 63 7.94 -1.62 -8.37
C ASP A 63 9.20 -0.75 -8.38
N TYR A 64 9.98 -0.80 -7.30
CA TYR A 64 11.13 0.09 -7.11
C TYR A 64 12.23 -0.12 -8.16
N GLU A 65 12.36 -1.32 -8.73
CA GLU A 65 13.38 -1.62 -9.74
C GLU A 65 12.91 -1.25 -11.15
N THR A 66 11.67 -1.59 -11.49
CA THR A 66 11.16 -1.46 -12.87
C THR A 66 10.41 -0.16 -13.12
N MET A 67 10.02 0.55 -12.06
CA MET A 67 9.15 1.71 -12.08
C MET A 67 7.73 1.41 -12.61
N GLU A 68 7.32 0.14 -12.64
CA GLU A 68 5.98 -0.25 -13.04
C GLU A 68 4.96 0.13 -11.97
N GLU A 69 3.86 0.77 -12.38
CA GLU A 69 2.78 1.18 -11.49
C GLU A 69 1.85 -0.01 -11.15
N GLY A 70 1.54 -0.14 -9.86
CA GLY A 70 0.56 -1.07 -9.32
C GLY A 70 -0.77 -0.40 -9.01
N ASP A 71 -1.64 -1.13 -8.30
CA ASP A 71 -2.97 -0.67 -7.89
C ASP A 71 -3.19 -0.93 -6.39
N TRP A 72 -4.21 -0.30 -5.81
CA TRP A 72 -4.52 -0.40 -4.38
C TRP A 72 -5.98 -0.13 -4.08
N SER A 73 -6.45 -0.58 -2.91
CA SER A 73 -7.79 -0.28 -2.44
C SER A 73 -7.83 0.02 -0.94
N PRO A 74 -8.50 1.10 -0.51
CA PRO A 74 -8.77 1.36 0.90
C PRO A 74 -9.93 0.51 1.48
N LEU A 75 -10.61 -0.33 0.67
CA LEU A 75 -11.90 -0.95 1.03
C LEU A 75 -11.95 -2.50 0.95
N LEU A 76 -10.82 -3.18 0.74
CA LEU A 76 -10.82 -4.65 0.55
C LEU A 76 -10.79 -5.48 1.84
N ASP A 77 -10.92 -4.85 3.03
CA ASP A 77 -10.91 -5.54 4.33
C ASP A 77 -12.15 -6.45 4.56
N ASP A 78 -13.28 -6.18 3.89
CA ASP A 78 -14.55 -6.92 4.15
C ASP A 78 -14.88 -8.04 3.15
N ARG A 79 -14.18 -8.11 2.00
CA ARG A 79 -14.52 -9.04 0.89
C ARG A 79 -13.40 -10.00 0.51
N VAL A 80 -12.18 -9.76 0.97
CA VAL A 80 -11.08 -10.71 0.81
C VAL A 80 -11.14 -11.64 2.02
N HIS A 81 -11.83 -12.77 1.87
CA HIS A 81 -11.70 -13.87 2.81
C HIS A 81 -10.26 -14.41 2.69
N TRP A 82 -9.37 -13.91 3.54
CA TRP A 82 -8.09 -14.56 3.78
C TRP A 82 -8.40 -15.97 4.26
N ARG A 83 -8.21 -16.96 3.39
CA ARG A 83 -8.18 -18.35 3.81
C ARG A 83 -6.86 -18.47 4.57
N GLU A 84 -6.92 -18.46 5.90
CA GLU A 84 -5.80 -18.85 6.75
C GLU A 84 -5.31 -20.21 6.24
N VAL A 85 -4.11 -20.21 5.67
CA VAL A 85 -3.39 -21.45 5.35
C VAL A 85 -2.63 -21.79 6.61
N ASN A 86 -3.12 -22.82 7.32
CA ASN A 86 -2.46 -23.45 8.48
C ASN A 86 -1.06 -23.94 8.13
#